data_AF-A0A673AXT4-F1
#
_entry.id   AF-A0A673AXT4-F1
#
_cell.length_a   1.000
_cell.length_b   1.000
_cell.length_c   1.000
_cell.angle_alpha   90.00
_cell.angle_beta   90.00
_cell.angle_gamma   90.00
#
_symmetry.space_group_name_H-M   'P 1'
#
loop_
_entity.id
_entity.type
_entity.pdbx_description
1 polymer ?
#
loop_
_entity_poly.entity_id
_entity_poly.type
_entity_poly.pdbx_seq_one_letter_code
_entity_poly.pdbx_strand_id
1 'polypeptide(L)' 'MKRLQVEHAPHCSHEAKLVKLADKLYNLRDLNRCTPVGWTAERVQDYFIWASEVVKGLRGTNPALEEKLDQLFQQRNVHI' A
#
# COMPACT_ATOMS: atom_id res chain seq x y z
N MET A 1 -14.82 -0.09 5.23
CA MET A 1 -13.84 0.92 4.76
C MET A 1 -12.47 0.32 4.41
N LYS A 2 -11.74 -0.33 5.33
CA LYS A 2 -10.42 -0.96 5.00
C LYS A 2 -10.50 -2.33 4.30
N ARG A 3 -11.39 -3.24 4.74
CA ARG A 3 -11.57 -4.57 4.12
C ARG A 3 -12.11 -4.53 2.69
N LEU A 4 -13.07 -3.63 2.43
CA LEU A 4 -13.64 -3.41 1.10
C LEU A 4 -12.60 -3.00 0.04
N GLN A 5 -11.48 -2.37 0.43
CA GLN A 5 -10.41 -2.06 -0.53
C GLN A 5 -9.61 -3.29 -0.93
N VAL A 6 -9.45 -4.27 -0.03
CA VAL A 6 -8.77 -5.53 -0.30
C VAL A 6 -9.66 -6.41 -1.20
N GLU A 7 -10.95 -6.53 -0.86
CA GLU A 7 -11.91 -7.35 -1.62
C GLU A 7 -12.16 -6.81 -3.04
N HIS A 8 -12.24 -5.50 -3.23
CA HIS A 8 -12.50 -4.91 -4.55
C HIS A 8 -11.25 -4.69 -5.40
N ALA A 9 -10.04 -4.71 -4.81
CA ALA A 9 -8.79 -4.54 -5.54
C ALA A 9 -8.67 -5.42 -6.81
N PRO A 10 -8.91 -6.75 -6.76
CA PRO A 10 -8.78 -7.60 -7.94
C PRO A 10 -9.80 -7.29 -9.04
N HIS A 11 -10.99 -6.79 -8.67
CA HIS A 11 -12.11 -6.51 -9.57
C HIS A 11 -12.08 -5.11 -10.21
N CYS A 12 -11.10 -4.28 -9.85
CA CYS A 12 -10.94 -2.96 -10.45
C CYS A 12 -10.46 -3.06 -11.91
N SER A 13 -10.85 -2.08 -12.75
CA SER A 13 -10.26 -1.93 -14.08
C SER A 13 -8.75 -1.72 -13.97
N HIS A 14 -8.01 -2.03 -15.04
CA HIS A 14 -6.56 -1.86 -15.06
C HIS A 14 -6.13 -0.42 -14.68
N GLU A 15 -6.82 0.59 -15.21
CA GLU A 15 -6.56 2.01 -14.91
C GLU A 15 -6.83 2.33 -13.43
N ALA A 16 -7.92 1.79 -12.86
CA ALA A 16 -8.22 1.96 -11.45
C ALA A 16 -7.16 1.28 -10.56
N LYS A 17 -6.60 0.13 -10.98
CA LYS A 17 -5.48 -0.51 -10.27
C LYS A 17 -4.22 0.35 -10.30
N LEU A 18 -3.90 0.99 -11.42
CA LEU A 18 -2.77 1.93 -11.54
C LEU A 18 -2.90 3.11 -10.57
N VAL A 19 -4.07 3.75 -10.54
CA VAL A 19 -4.34 4.87 -9.62
C VAL A 19 -4.21 4.41 -8.16
N LYS A 20 -4.73 3.23 -7.82
CA LYS A 20 -4.63 2.68 -6.46
C LYS A 20 -3.19 2.33 -6.05
N LEU A 21 -2.39 1.79 -6.96
CA LEU A 21 -0.97 1.52 -6.70
C LEU A 21 -0.20 2.83 -6.48
N ALA A 22 -0.42 3.83 -7.32
CA ALA A 22 0.22 5.14 -7.18
C ALA A 22 -0.18 5.85 -5.87
N ASP A 23 -1.47 5.80 -5.52
CA ASP A 23 -1.99 6.31 -4.24
C ASP A 23 -1.31 5.64 -3.05
N LYS A 24 -1.21 4.31 -3.03
CA LYS A 24 -0.54 3.58 -1.94
C LYS A 24 0.95 3.92 -1.86
N LEU A 25 1.63 4.04 -2.99
CA LEU A 25 3.03 4.40 -3.02
C LEU A 25 3.26 5.80 -2.43
N TYR A 26 2.42 6.76 -2.81
CA TYR A 26 2.48 8.12 -2.27
C TYR A 26 2.22 8.14 -0.76
N ASN A 27 1.14 7.50 -0.31
CA ASN A 27 0.76 7.47 1.11
C ASN A 27 1.82 6.81 1.99
N LEU A 28 2.42 5.69 1.55
CA LEU A 28 3.47 5.01 2.30
C LEU A 28 4.77 5.80 2.35
N ARG A 29 5.14 6.50 1.26
CA ARG A 29 6.28 7.42 1.25
C ARG A 29 6.07 8.59 2.21
N ASP A 30 4.88 9.17 2.21
CA ASP A 30 4.57 10.29 3.09
C ASP A 30 4.57 9.86 4.56
N LEU A 31 4.01 8.68 4.88
CA LEU A 31 4.09 8.08 6.22
C LEU A 31 5.53 7.79 6.66
N ASN A 32 6.43 7.42 5.74
CA ASN A 32 7.84 7.26 6.05
C ASN A 32 8.56 8.60 6.29
N ARG A 33 8.14 9.66 5.60
CA ARG A 33 8.73 10.99 5.71
C ARG A 33 8.26 11.72 6.96
N CYS A 34 6.98 11.63 7.29
CA CYS A 34 6.38 12.32 8.42
C CYS A 34 5.23 11.49 8.99
N THR A 35 5.42 10.96 10.20
CA THR A 35 4.32 10.35 10.95
C THR A 35 3.30 11.42 11.31
N PRO A 36 2.01 11.29 10.93
CA PRO A 36 0.99 12.26 11.27
C PRO A 36 0.87 12.46 12.78
N VAL A 37 0.60 13.69 13.21
CA VAL A 37 0.39 14.01 14.63
C VAL A 37 -0.75 13.15 15.19
N GLY A 38 -0.47 12.45 16.29
CA GLY A 38 -1.41 11.53 16.93
C GLY A 38 -1.38 10.08 16.41
N TRP A 39 -0.48 9.74 15.48
CA TRP A 39 -0.25 8.35 15.09
C TRP A 39 0.89 7.75 15.89
N THR A 40 0.62 6.61 16.53
CA THR A 40 1.65 5.79 17.17
C THR A 40 2.44 5.04 16.10
N ALA A 41 3.67 4.61 16.44
CA ALA A 41 4.47 3.76 15.55
C ALA A 41 3.75 2.46 15.18
N GLU A 42 2.99 1.88 16.12
CA GLU A 42 2.12 0.72 15.91
C GLU A 42 1.05 1.00 14.83
N ARG A 43 0.37 2.15 14.92
CA ARG A 43 -0.65 2.53 13.93
C ARG A 43 -0.07 2.73 12.53
N VAL A 44 1.17 3.22 12.43
CA VAL A 44 1.90 3.28 11.16
C VAL A 44 2.16 1.87 10.66
N GLN A 45 2.69 0.97 11.50
CA GLN A 45 2.95 -0.42 11.10
C GLN A 45 1.68 -1.14 10.63
N ASP A 46 0.56 -0.98 11.34
CA ASP A 46 -0.74 -1.52 10.94
C ASP A 46 -1.20 -1.00 9.58
N TYR A 47 -0.89 0.27 9.27
CA TYR A 47 -1.18 0.84 7.96
C TYR A 47 -0.33 0.19 6.87
N PHE A 48 0.97 -0.04 7.14
CA PHE A 48 1.85 -0.74 6.20
C PHE A 48 1.34 -2.17 5.95
N ILE A 49 0.99 -2.93 6.99
CA ILE A 49 0.43 -4.29 6.85
C ILE A 49 -0.88 -4.25 6.06
N TRP A 50 -1.79 -3.34 6.37
CA TRP A 50 -3.03 -3.22 5.61
C TRP A 50 -2.80 -2.85 4.14
N ALA A 51 -1.90 -1.91 3.86
CA ALA A 51 -1.57 -1.51 2.51
C ALA A 51 -0.95 -2.68 1.72
N SER A 52 -0.16 -3.51 2.39
CA SER A 52 0.45 -4.74 1.88
C SER A 52 -0.61 -5.70 1.33
N GLU A 53 -1.68 -5.94 2.08
CA GLU A 53 -2.80 -6.79 1.67
C GLU A 53 -3.59 -6.21 0.48
N VAL A 54 -3.74 -4.89 0.42
CA VAL A 54 -4.36 -4.22 -0.75
C VAL A 54 -3.47 -4.39 -1.99
N VAL A 55 -2.16 -4.18 -1.87
CA VAL A 55 -1.22 -4.27 -3.00
C VAL A 55 -1.15 -5.69 -3.55
N LYS A 56 -1.22 -6.72 -2.70
CA LYS A 56 -1.32 -8.13 -3.14
C LYS A 56 -2.48 -8.34 -4.12
N GLY A 57 -3.64 -7.74 -3.86
CA GLY A 57 -4.81 -7.81 -4.76
C GLY A 57 -4.72 -6.94 -6.02
N LEU A 58 -3.71 -6.05 -6.10
CA LEU A 58 -3.46 -5.16 -7.24
C LEU A 58 -2.26 -5.60 -8.09
N ARG A 59 -1.48 -6.60 -7.67
CA ARG A 59 -0.29 -7.10 -8.39
C ARG A 59 -0.63 -7.57 -9.81
N GLY A 60 0.38 -7.53 -10.68
CA GLY A 60 0.23 -7.85 -12.11
C GLY A 60 -0.36 -6.70 -12.92
N THR A 61 -0.30 -5.47 -12.41
CA THR A 61 -0.79 -4.27 -13.10
C THR A 61 0.37 -3.41 -13.57
N ASN A 62 1.35 -3.11 -12.71
CA ASN A 62 2.48 -2.25 -13.05
C ASN A 62 3.73 -2.64 -12.25
N PRO A 63 4.67 -3.39 -12.87
CA PRO A 63 5.87 -3.87 -12.18
C PRO A 63 6.70 -2.77 -11.52
N ALA A 64 6.81 -1.59 -12.14
CA ALA A 64 7.64 -0.50 -11.62
C ALA A 64 7.04 0.17 -10.37
N LEU A 65 5.71 0.21 -10.25
CA LEU A 65 5.04 0.68 -9.03
C LEU A 65 5.08 -0.40 -7.93
N GLU A 66 4.86 -1.65 -8.32
CA GLU A 66 4.89 -2.81 -7.42
C GLU A 66 6.28 -2.97 -6.78
N GLU A 67 7.36 -2.87 -7.54
CA GLU A 67 8.74 -2.96 -7.02
C GLU A 67 9.05 -1.85 -6.02
N LYS A 68 8.61 -0.62 -6.28
CA LYS A 68 8.79 0.50 -5.35
C LYS A 68 8.00 0.31 -4.05
N LEU A 69 6.82 -0.32 -4.14
CA LEU A 69 6.04 -0.70 -2.96
C LEU A 69 6.72 -1.82 -2.19
N ASP A 70 7.24 -2.84 -2.87
CA ASP A 70 7.99 -3.95 -2.28
C ASP A 70 9.19 -3.44 -1.45
N GLN A 71 9.95 -2.49 -1.99
CA GLN A 71 11.05 -1.84 -1.26
C GLN A 71 10.60 -1.14 0.03
N LEU A 72 9.46 -0.45 0.01
CA LEU A 72 8.92 0.23 1.19
C LEU A 72 8.43 -0.76 2.24
N PHE A 73 7.83 -1.87 1.83
CA PHE A 73 7.39 -2.92 2.75
C PHE A 73 8.59 -3.63 3.39
N GLN A 74 9.63 -3.94 2.61
CA GLN A 74 10.88 -4.53 3.13
C GLN A 74 11.55 -3.64 4.17
N GLN A 75 11.62 -2.32 3.96
CA GLN A 75 12.15 -1.36 4.94
C GLN A 75 11.43 -1.39 6.29
N ARG A 76 10.19 -1.86 6.33
CA ARG A 76 9.33 -1.96 7.52
C ARG A 76 9.15 -3.41 8.00
N ASN A 77 9.94 -4.36 7.47
CA ASN A 77 9.81 -5.80 7.74
C ASN A 77 8.40 -6.34 7.48
N VAL A 78 7.70 -5.78 6.47
CA VAL A 78 6.42 -6.29 5.99
C VAL A 78 6.71 -7.11 4.72
N HIS A 79 6.37 -8.40 4.75
CA HIS A 79 6.59 -9.30 3.62
C HIS A 79 5.29 -9.43 2.81
N ILE A 80 5.38 -9.21 1.49
CA ILE A 80 4.24 -9.30 0.56
C ILE A 80 4.46 -10.17 -0.65
#